data_AF-A0A1G4XHX8-F1
#
_entry.id   AF-A0A1G4XHX8-F1
#
_cell.length_a   1.000
_cell.length_b   1.000
_cell.length_c   1.000
_cell.angle_alpha   90.00
_cell.angle_beta   90.00
_cell.angle_gamma   90.00
#
_symmetry.space_group_name_H-M   'P 1'
#
loop_
_entity.id
_entity.type
_entity.pdbx_description
1 polymer ?
#
loop_
_entity_poly.entity_id
_entity_poly.type
_entity_poly.pdbx_seq_one_letter_code
_entity_poly.pdbx_strand_id
1 'polypeptide(L)'
;MIDDEKRSSEGGIGAPGQPVDSPTDGVGGRQAEPPLPDRGGGYQDNCMVLNFEPASEKKPDPRLDELQKMGLQRVWINIAEKIGVDNLLIAWRMLDSDETNHGDDGRLLIPIRRYSTYIRYQRNRYIEALVDMKLTPREIKEKLERQLCEKISIRNILRIAKRG
;
A
#
# COMPACT_ATOMS: atom_id res chain seq x y z
N MET A 1 39.83 47.18 -30.66
CA MET A 1 41.29 46.98 -30.80
C MET A 1 41.51 45.51 -30.55
N ILE A 2 41.56 44.71 -31.61
CA ILE A 2 42.72 44.55 -32.50
C ILE A 2 43.78 43.75 -31.74
N ASP A 3 43.67 42.43 -31.93
CA ASP A 3 44.71 41.51 -32.34
C ASP A 3 46.08 41.58 -31.66
N ASP A 4 46.52 40.43 -31.15
CA ASP A 4 47.65 39.80 -31.83
C ASP A 4 47.46 38.28 -31.94
N GLU A 5 47.93 37.72 -33.05
CA GLU A 5 47.59 36.39 -33.59
C GLU A 5 48.86 35.53 -33.79
N LYS A 6 48.66 34.21 -34.00
CA LYS A 6 49.56 33.19 -34.60
C LYS A 6 50.28 32.27 -33.59
N ARG A 7 50.09 30.94 -33.66
CA ARG A 7 50.45 29.95 -34.72
C ARG A 7 51.96 29.83 -34.92
N SER A 8 52.59 28.68 -35.17
CA SER A 8 52.29 27.22 -35.14
C SER A 8 53.38 26.54 -36.00
N SER A 9 53.98 25.44 -35.56
CA SER A 9 54.66 24.40 -36.39
C SER A 9 55.09 23.23 -35.47
N GLU A 10 54.67 21.98 -35.66
CA GLU A 10 55.15 20.95 -36.64
C GLU A 10 56.62 20.55 -36.37
N GLY A 11 57.09 19.31 -36.26
CA GLY A 11 56.72 17.91 -36.57
C GLY A 11 58.08 17.11 -36.51
N GLY A 12 58.25 15.79 -36.63
CA GLY A 12 57.40 14.59 -36.70
C GLY A 12 58.27 13.33 -36.96
N ILE A 13 57.72 12.13 -36.72
CA ILE A 13 58.06 10.81 -37.32
C ILE A 13 59.45 10.15 -37.04
N GLY A 14 59.45 8.86 -36.66
CA GLY A 14 60.54 7.91 -36.97
C GLY A 14 60.77 6.75 -36.00
N ALA A 15 60.33 5.52 -36.34
CA ALA A 15 60.67 4.27 -35.63
C ALA A 15 61.73 3.45 -36.39
N PRO A 16 62.49 2.57 -35.69
CA PRO A 16 62.32 1.11 -35.83
C PRO A 16 62.42 0.40 -34.46
N GLY A 17 62.23 -0.90 -34.23
CA GLY A 17 61.98 -2.08 -35.09
C GLY A 17 62.23 -3.35 -34.24
N GLN A 18 61.32 -4.32 -34.29
CA GLN A 18 61.35 -5.64 -33.59
C GLN A 18 62.07 -6.72 -34.46
N PRO A 19 62.11 -8.05 -34.14
CA PRO A 19 61.45 -8.85 -33.07
C PRO A 19 62.51 -9.52 -32.15
N VAL A 20 62.30 -10.58 -31.33
CA VAL A 20 61.25 -11.61 -31.08
C VAL A 20 61.18 -11.86 -29.53
N ASP A 21 60.39 -12.74 -28.89
CA ASP A 21 59.54 -13.88 -29.31
C ASP A 21 58.29 -14.04 -28.40
N SER A 22 57.74 -15.25 -28.22
CA SER A 22 56.62 -15.62 -27.32
C SER A 22 56.77 -17.08 -26.81
N PRO A 23 55.84 -17.72 -26.04
CA PRO A 23 54.60 -17.24 -25.40
C PRO A 23 54.45 -17.65 -23.90
N THR A 24 53.38 -17.21 -23.23
CA THR A 24 52.68 -18.00 -22.17
C THR A 24 51.30 -17.43 -21.83
N ASP A 25 50.33 -18.32 -21.58
CA ASP A 25 48.93 -18.01 -21.25
C ASP A 25 48.72 -17.35 -19.88
N GLY A 26 47.61 -16.60 -19.72
CA GLY A 26 47.21 -16.04 -18.42
C GLY A 26 45.95 -15.17 -18.43
N VAL A 27 44.78 -15.75 -18.68
CA VAL A 27 43.47 -15.06 -18.64
C VAL A 27 43.03 -14.66 -17.21
N GLY A 28 42.36 -13.51 -17.06
CA GLY A 28 41.59 -13.18 -15.85
C GLY A 28 41.59 -11.70 -15.43
N GLY A 29 40.79 -10.87 -16.10
CA GLY A 29 40.60 -9.47 -15.69
C GLY A 29 39.88 -9.34 -14.36
N ARG A 30 40.41 -8.51 -13.44
CA ARG A 30 39.75 -8.16 -12.18
C ARG A 30 39.00 -6.84 -12.33
N GLN A 31 37.74 -6.90 -12.75
CA GLN A 31 36.79 -5.82 -12.47
C GLN A 31 36.19 -6.06 -11.09
N ALA A 32 36.28 -5.07 -10.20
CA ALA A 32 35.52 -5.07 -8.96
C ALA A 32 34.09 -4.63 -9.28
N GLU A 33 33.10 -5.47 -8.97
CA GLU A 33 31.69 -5.06 -9.03
C GLU A 33 31.42 -3.98 -7.97
N PRO A 34 30.63 -2.93 -8.29
CA PRO A 34 30.10 -2.04 -7.27
C PRO A 34 29.12 -2.82 -6.38
N PRO A 35 29.05 -2.54 -5.07
CA PRO A 35 28.09 -3.21 -4.20
C PRO A 35 26.66 -2.89 -4.67
N LEU A 36 25.85 -3.92 -4.85
CA LEU A 36 24.41 -3.76 -5.10
C LEU A 36 23.79 -2.99 -3.94
N PRO A 37 22.88 -2.02 -4.20
CA PRO A 37 22.20 -1.30 -3.13
C PRO A 37 21.36 -2.26 -2.30
N ASP A 38 21.48 -2.11 -0.98
CA ASP A 38 20.89 -2.98 0.03
C ASP A 38 19.36 -2.95 -0.05
N ARG A 39 18.77 -3.87 -0.83
CA ARG A 39 17.32 -3.92 -1.08
C ARG A 39 16.64 -4.72 0.03
N GLY A 40 16.73 -4.20 1.25
CA GLY A 40 16.04 -4.70 2.43
C GLY A 40 14.56 -4.93 2.14
N GLY A 41 14.06 -6.10 2.53
CA GLY A 41 12.74 -6.59 2.12
C GLY A 41 11.61 -5.71 2.62
N GLY A 42 10.98 -4.96 1.71
CA GLY A 42 9.74 -4.20 1.93
C GLY A 42 8.52 -5.11 2.10
N TYR A 43 8.57 -6.04 3.06
CA TYR A 43 7.44 -6.88 3.43
C TYR A 43 6.39 -6.03 4.16
N GLN A 44 5.45 -5.52 3.37
CA GLN A 44 4.07 -5.28 3.80
C GLN A 44 3.90 -4.30 4.98
N ASP A 45 4.11 -3.00 4.74
CA ASP A 45 3.42 -1.94 5.51
C ASP A 45 1.91 -1.90 5.15
N ASN A 46 1.24 -3.06 5.25
CA ASN A 46 -0.20 -3.23 5.07
C ASN A 46 -0.92 -2.74 6.32
N CYS A 47 -1.00 -1.42 6.49
CA CYS A 47 -1.84 -0.74 7.47
C CYS A 47 -3.34 -0.92 7.16
N MET A 48 -3.84 -2.15 7.24
CA MET A 48 -5.26 -2.47 7.32
C MET A 48 -5.49 -3.55 8.37
N VAL A 49 -6.31 -3.22 9.36
CA VAL A 49 -6.80 -4.14 10.42
C VAL A 49 -7.67 -5.28 9.85
N LEU A 50 -7.92 -5.28 8.53
CA LEU A 50 -8.75 -6.21 7.78
C LEU A 50 -7.97 -6.84 6.61
N ASN A 51 -6.79 -7.40 6.91
CA ASN A 51 -6.05 -8.24 5.96
C ASN A 51 -6.78 -9.58 5.77
N PHE A 52 -7.86 -9.58 4.98
CA PHE A 52 -8.42 -10.79 4.43
C PHE A 52 -7.40 -11.41 3.46
N GLU A 53 -6.95 -12.63 3.74
CA GLU A 53 -6.01 -13.32 2.87
C GLU A 53 -6.55 -13.37 1.42
N PRO A 54 -5.70 -13.19 0.39
CA PRO A 54 -6.11 -13.45 -0.97
C PRO A 54 -6.51 -14.92 -1.05
N ALA A 55 -7.78 -15.17 -1.41
CA ALA A 55 -8.30 -16.52 -1.48
C ALA A 55 -7.40 -17.39 -2.38
N SER A 56 -6.84 -18.46 -1.81
CA SER A 56 -6.26 -19.58 -2.55
C SER A 56 -7.17 -19.95 -3.72
N GLU A 57 -6.62 -20.40 -4.85
CA GLU A 57 -7.27 -20.71 -6.14
C GLU A 57 -8.42 -21.75 -6.08
N LYS A 58 -9.44 -21.45 -5.28
CA LYS A 58 -10.70 -22.18 -5.15
C LYS A 58 -11.59 -21.70 -6.28
N LYS A 59 -12.23 -22.66 -6.96
CA LYS A 59 -13.29 -22.35 -7.92
C LYS A 59 -14.33 -21.46 -7.22
N PRO A 60 -14.85 -20.41 -7.88
CA PRO A 60 -15.93 -19.59 -7.32
C PRO A 60 -17.09 -20.47 -6.84
N ASP A 61 -17.70 -20.10 -5.72
CA ASP A 61 -18.90 -20.78 -5.23
C ASP A 61 -20.01 -20.64 -6.30
N PRO A 62 -20.58 -21.74 -6.83
CA PRO A 62 -21.56 -21.67 -7.93
C PRO A 62 -22.83 -20.89 -7.53
N ARG A 63 -23.12 -20.74 -6.24
CA ARG A 63 -24.22 -19.91 -5.73
C ARG A 63 -24.03 -18.42 -6.06
N LEU A 64 -22.80 -17.95 -6.30
CA LEU A 64 -22.54 -16.57 -6.73
C LEU A 64 -23.15 -16.28 -8.11
N ASP A 65 -23.09 -17.24 -9.04
CA ASP A 65 -23.72 -17.11 -10.37
C ASP A 65 -25.24 -17.07 -10.26
N GLU A 66 -25.83 -17.84 -9.34
CA GLU A 66 -27.27 -17.84 -9.06
C GLU A 66 -27.72 -16.49 -8.50
N LEU A 67 -27.01 -15.97 -7.49
CA LEU A 67 -27.27 -14.65 -6.91
C LEU A 67 -27.13 -13.53 -7.95
N GLN A 68 -26.14 -13.60 -8.84
CA GLN A 68 -25.97 -12.62 -9.91
C GLN A 68 -27.10 -12.72 -10.95
N LYS A 69 -27.53 -13.93 -11.34
CA LYS A 69 -28.68 -14.14 -12.25
C LYS A 69 -30.00 -13.65 -11.65
N MET A 70 -30.17 -13.74 -10.33
CA MET A 70 -31.29 -13.18 -9.59
C MET A 70 -31.28 -11.63 -9.57
N GLY A 71 -30.23 -10.98 -10.05
CA GLY A 71 -30.11 -9.51 -10.12
C GLY A 71 -29.50 -8.88 -8.88
N LEU A 72 -28.87 -9.66 -7.99
CA LEU A 72 -28.17 -9.11 -6.83
C LEU A 72 -26.99 -8.24 -7.26
N GLN A 73 -26.87 -7.05 -6.66
CA GLN A 73 -25.86 -6.05 -7.04
C GLN A 73 -24.44 -6.60 -6.87
N ARG A 74 -23.53 -6.29 -7.81
CA ARG A 74 -22.14 -6.80 -7.82
C ARG A 74 -21.36 -6.51 -6.52
N VAL A 75 -21.70 -5.45 -5.78
CA VAL A 75 -21.11 -5.18 -4.46
C VAL A 75 -21.35 -6.31 -3.45
N TRP A 76 -22.55 -6.91 -3.45
CA TRP A 76 -22.87 -8.04 -2.59
C TRP A 76 -22.18 -9.33 -3.03
N ILE A 77 -22.05 -9.55 -4.34
CA ILE A 77 -21.27 -10.67 -4.89
C ILE A 77 -19.80 -10.55 -4.45
N ASN A 78 -19.19 -9.36 -4.57
CA ASN A 78 -17.84 -9.10 -4.08
C ASN A 78 -17.71 -9.31 -2.55
N ILE A 79 -18.77 -9.02 -1.77
CA ILE A 79 -18.79 -9.31 -0.32
C ILE A 79 -18.81 -10.82 -0.08
N ALA A 80 -19.69 -11.58 -0.73
CA ALA A 80 -19.74 -13.04 -0.61
C ALA A 80 -18.46 -13.73 -1.10
N GLU A 81 -17.79 -13.22 -2.14
CA GLU A 81 -16.45 -13.67 -2.56
C GLU A 81 -15.39 -13.51 -1.44
N LYS A 82 -15.59 -12.58 -0.49
CA LYS A 82 -14.67 -12.32 0.64
C LYS A 82 -15.06 -12.99 1.95
N ILE A 83 -16.34 -13.06 2.28
CA ILE A 83 -16.83 -13.59 3.57
C ILE A 83 -17.50 -14.97 3.46
N GLY A 84 -17.72 -15.47 2.24
CA GLY A 84 -18.52 -16.67 1.97
C GLY A 84 -20.00 -16.36 1.77
N VAL A 85 -20.66 -17.14 0.91
CA VAL A 85 -22.09 -16.98 0.58
C VAL A 85 -22.97 -17.14 1.81
N ASP A 86 -22.67 -18.11 2.69
CA ASP A 86 -23.48 -18.37 3.88
C ASP A 86 -23.50 -17.19 4.85
N ASN A 87 -22.35 -16.51 5.03
CA ASN A 87 -22.26 -15.29 5.85
C ASN A 87 -22.98 -14.11 5.19
N LEU A 88 -22.98 -13.99 3.85
CA LEU A 88 -23.83 -13.02 3.15
C LEU A 88 -25.31 -13.30 3.41
N LEU A 89 -25.76 -14.56 3.29
CA LEU A 89 -27.17 -14.92 3.48
C LEU A 89 -27.65 -14.66 4.92
N ILE A 90 -26.80 -14.93 5.93
CA ILE A 90 -27.09 -14.58 7.33
C ILE A 90 -27.23 -13.06 7.48
N ALA A 91 -26.25 -12.28 6.99
CA ALA A 91 -26.28 -10.82 7.10
C ALA A 91 -27.47 -10.20 6.35
N TRP A 92 -27.79 -10.69 5.16
CA TRP A 92 -28.94 -10.25 4.38
C TRP A 92 -30.24 -10.56 5.11
N ARG A 93 -30.43 -11.79 5.62
CA ARG A 93 -31.62 -12.14 6.41
C ARG A 93 -31.81 -11.25 7.64
N MET A 94 -30.72 -10.83 8.30
CA MET A 94 -30.80 -9.89 9.43
C MET A 94 -31.24 -8.49 8.99
N LEU A 95 -30.74 -7.99 7.86
CA LEU A 95 -31.16 -6.70 7.28
C LEU A 95 -32.63 -6.74 6.80
N ASP A 96 -33.04 -7.87 6.22
CA ASP A 96 -34.40 -8.10 5.71
C ASP A 96 -35.44 -8.22 6.83
N SER A 97 -35.04 -8.72 8.02
CA SER A 97 -35.93 -8.89 9.17
C SER A 97 -36.34 -7.59 9.89
N ASP A 98 -35.75 -6.45 9.52
CA ASP A 98 -36.06 -5.13 10.07
C ASP A 98 -36.82 -4.31 9.01
N GLU A 99 -38.12 -4.14 9.23
CA GLU A 99 -39.04 -3.42 8.33
C GLU A 99 -38.58 -1.97 8.05
N THR A 100 -37.77 -1.35 8.93
CA THR A 100 -37.24 0.00 8.68
C THR A 100 -36.23 0.06 7.54
N ASN A 101 -35.74 -1.10 7.09
CA ASN A 101 -34.89 -1.24 5.92
C ASN A 101 -35.69 -1.44 4.64
N HIS A 102 -37.02 -1.56 4.66
CA HIS A 102 -37.81 -1.84 3.46
C HIS A 102 -38.10 -0.54 2.71
N GLY A 103 -37.66 -0.45 1.46
CA GLY A 103 -38.02 0.63 0.55
C GLY A 103 -39.30 0.32 -0.23
N ASP A 104 -40.03 1.36 -0.62
CA ASP A 104 -41.32 1.26 -1.34
C ASP A 104 -41.22 0.51 -2.69
N ASP A 105 -40.02 0.37 -3.26
CA ASP A 105 -39.75 -0.36 -4.50
C ASP A 105 -39.39 -1.85 -4.30
N GLY A 106 -39.61 -2.38 -3.09
CA GLY A 106 -39.32 -3.78 -2.74
C GLY A 106 -37.83 -4.08 -2.58
N ARG A 107 -36.99 -3.04 -2.42
CA ARG A 107 -35.55 -3.19 -2.14
C ARG A 107 -35.23 -2.90 -0.68
N LEU A 108 -34.14 -3.49 -0.20
CA LEU A 108 -33.58 -3.11 1.09
C LEU A 108 -32.75 -1.83 0.99
N LEU A 109 -33.18 -0.82 1.74
CA LEU A 109 -32.39 0.32 2.17
C LEU A 109 -31.37 -0.16 3.20
N ILE A 110 -30.09 0.13 2.97
CA ILE A 110 -29.00 -0.29 3.87
C ILE A 110 -28.62 0.92 4.75
N PRO A 111 -29.02 0.99 6.03
CA PRO A 111 -28.87 2.19 6.87
C PRO A 111 -27.44 2.39 7.42
N ILE A 112 -26.43 1.89 6.71
CA ILE A 112 -25.04 1.88 7.18
C ILE A 112 -24.38 3.23 6.91
N ARG A 113 -23.82 3.85 7.96
CA ARG A 113 -23.02 5.08 7.83
C ARG A 113 -21.79 4.81 6.98
N ARG A 114 -21.35 5.81 6.19
CA ARG A 114 -20.11 5.73 5.39
C ARG A 114 -18.95 5.18 6.22
N TYR A 115 -18.16 4.27 5.65
CA TYR A 115 -17.04 3.60 6.34
C TYR A 115 -16.03 4.58 6.97
N SER A 116 -15.82 5.75 6.36
CA SER A 116 -14.99 6.82 6.94
C SER A 116 -15.48 7.37 8.28
N THR A 117 -16.78 7.26 8.58
CA THR A 117 -17.36 7.56 9.90
C THR A 117 -16.92 6.53 10.94
N TYR A 118 -16.92 5.24 10.58
CA TYR A 118 -16.44 4.16 11.45
C TYR A 118 -14.93 4.29 11.73
N ILE A 119 -14.11 4.50 10.69
CA ILE A 119 -12.67 4.74 10.83
C ILE A 119 -12.39 5.94 11.76
N ARG A 120 -13.08 7.07 11.51
CA ARG A 120 -12.97 8.25 12.38
C ARG A 120 -13.37 7.96 13.83
N TYR A 121 -14.40 7.14 14.06
CA TYR A 121 -14.85 6.75 15.40
C TYR A 121 -13.79 5.90 16.12
N GLN A 122 -13.29 4.84 15.47
CA GLN A 122 -12.25 3.97 16.04
C GLN A 122 -10.98 4.75 16.38
N ARG A 123 -10.53 5.61 15.46
CA ARG A 123 -9.36 6.47 15.66
C ARG A 123 -9.52 7.47 16.79
N ASN A 124 -10.70 8.08 16.93
CA ASN A 124 -10.98 8.99 18.04
C ASN A 124 -10.91 8.24 19.38
N ARG A 125 -11.59 7.09 19.47
CA ARG A 125 -11.54 6.20 20.64
C ARG A 125 -10.12 5.74 20.97
N TYR A 126 -9.30 5.50 19.95
CA TYR A 126 -7.90 5.15 20.17
C TYR A 126 -7.07 6.32 20.69
N ILE A 127 -7.30 7.55 20.20
CA ILE A 127 -6.68 8.76 20.78
C ILE A 127 -7.07 8.92 22.25
N GLU A 128 -8.36 8.77 22.57
CA GLU A 128 -8.88 8.84 23.95
C GLU A 128 -8.16 7.84 24.87
N ALA A 129 -8.07 6.56 24.46
CA ALA A 129 -7.35 5.53 25.21
C ALA A 129 -5.85 5.84 25.41
N LEU A 130 -5.18 6.47 24.43
CA LEU A 130 -3.77 6.87 24.59
C LEU A 130 -3.59 8.12 25.48
N VAL A 131 -4.59 9.01 25.54
CA VAL A 131 -4.62 10.15 26.47
C VAL A 131 -4.82 9.67 27.91
N ASP A 132 -5.65 8.64 28.12
CA ASP A 132 -5.84 8.01 29.43
C ASP A 132 -4.54 7.38 29.95
N MET A 133 -3.78 6.73 29.06
CA MET A 133 -2.42 6.23 29.30
C MET A 133 -1.36 7.34 29.51
N LYS A 134 -1.76 8.62 29.51
CA LYS A 134 -0.91 9.81 29.71
C LYS A 134 0.19 10.02 28.67
N LEU A 135 0.03 9.49 27.46
CA LEU A 135 0.97 9.79 26.37
C LEU A 135 0.86 11.25 25.92
N THR A 136 1.99 11.83 25.53
CA THR A 136 2.03 13.17 24.97
C THR A 136 1.43 13.20 23.55
N PRO A 137 0.93 14.37 23.08
CA PRO A 137 0.39 14.50 21.73
C PRO A 137 1.36 14.16 20.59
N ARG A 138 2.68 14.12 20.85
CA ARG A 138 3.70 13.67 19.88
C ARG A 138 3.74 12.15 19.81
N GLU A 139 3.82 11.46 20.95
CA GLU A 139 3.81 9.99 21.01
C GLU A 139 2.49 9.41 20.48
N ILE A 140 1.36 10.07 20.75
CA ILE A 140 0.05 9.70 20.18
C ILE A 140 0.11 9.78 18.64
N LYS A 141 0.67 10.86 18.07
CA LYS A 141 0.82 11.01 16.62
C LYS A 141 1.67 9.89 16.04
N GLU A 142 2.80 9.58 16.66
CA GLU A 142 3.69 8.50 16.18
C GLU A 142 3.01 7.13 16.25
N LYS A 143 2.26 6.82 17.31
CA LYS A 143 1.51 5.56 17.39
C LYS A 143 0.42 5.45 16.32
N LEU A 144 -0.32 6.53 16.05
CA LEU A 144 -1.31 6.58 14.98
C LEU A 144 -0.70 6.36 13.59
N GLU A 145 0.44 7.01 13.32
CA GLU A 145 1.15 6.86 12.04
C GLU A 145 1.75 5.46 11.88
N ARG A 146 2.25 4.82 12.95
CA ARG A 146 2.80 3.45 12.90
C ARG A 146 1.76 2.33 12.85
N GLN A 147 0.58 2.52 13.45
CA GLN A 147 -0.40 1.41 13.62
C GLN A 147 -1.66 1.54 12.76
N LEU A 148 -2.04 2.76 12.37
CA LEU A 148 -3.19 3.02 11.50
C LEU A 148 -2.79 3.68 10.17
N CYS A 149 -1.51 3.99 9.96
CA CYS A 149 -1.00 4.84 8.87
C CYS A 149 -1.75 6.18 8.70
N GLU A 150 -2.41 6.68 9.75
CA GLU A 150 -3.20 7.91 9.69
C GLU A 150 -2.36 9.13 10.06
N LYS A 151 -2.12 10.00 9.06
CA LYS A 151 -1.43 11.29 9.24
C LYS A 151 -2.38 12.32 9.87
N ILE A 152 -2.21 12.59 11.16
CA ILE A 152 -3.00 13.58 11.91
C ILE A 152 -2.11 14.70 12.44
N SER A 153 -2.59 15.96 12.37
CA SER A 153 -1.92 17.09 13.02
C SER A 153 -2.10 17.08 14.54
N ILE A 154 -1.05 17.49 15.27
CA ILE A 154 -1.07 17.57 16.75
C ILE A 154 -2.23 18.44 17.25
N ARG A 155 -2.58 19.52 16.54
CA ARG A 155 -3.74 20.38 16.85
C ARG A 155 -5.07 19.61 16.82
N ASN A 156 -5.23 18.63 15.92
CA ASN A 156 -6.44 17.81 15.85
C ASN A 156 -6.48 16.76 16.97
N ILE A 157 -5.34 16.17 17.33
CA ILE A 157 -5.21 15.27 18.49
C ILE A 157 -5.61 16.01 19.77
N LEU A 158 -5.03 17.20 20.02
CA LEU A 158 -5.38 18.07 21.15
C LEU A 158 -6.86 18.51 21.18
N ARG A 159 -7.52 18.59 20.02
CA ARG A 159 -8.94 18.91 19.91
C ARG A 159 -9.85 17.71 20.23
N ILE A 160 -9.37 16.49 20.01
CA ILE A 160 -10.07 15.24 20.36
C ILE A 160 -9.88 14.96 21.85
N ALA A 161 -8.65 15.08 22.36
CA ALA A 161 -8.28 14.95 23.77
C ALA A 161 -8.92 15.99 24.74
N LYS A 162 -9.67 16.96 24.21
CA LYS A 162 -10.46 17.95 24.97
C LYS A 162 -11.98 17.73 24.87
N ARG A 163 -12.41 16.61 24.27
CA ARG A 163 -13.82 16.28 23.97
C ARG A 163 -14.29 14.97 24.58
N GLY A 164 -13.36 14.03 24.83
CA GLY A 164 -13.51 13.05 25.90
C GLY A 164 -13.17 13.70 27.24
#